data_AF-A0AB34FMT1-F1
#
_entry.id   AF-A0AB34FMT1-F1
#
_cell.length_a   1.000
_cell.length_b   1.000
_cell.length_c   1.000
_cell.angle_alpha   90.00
_cell.angle_beta   90.00
_cell.angle_gamma   90.00
#
_symmetry.space_group_name_H-M   'P 1'
#
loop_
_entity.id
_entity.type
_entity.pdbx_description
1 polymer ?
#
loop_
_entity_poly.entity_id
_entity_poly.type
_entity_poly.pdbx_seq_one_letter_code
_entity_poly.pdbx_strand_id
1 'polypeptide(L)'
;MSQPKIMYLTATYTSPANEGFAVSKSIAAPATSSDGASAADNAAAVDEKSRYLEALRAAVAETQDRVNKELTARMEEDKARDAAAGAGNKLAVDEDKEEENYGEEVQEEED
;
A
#
# COMPACT_ATOMS: atom_id res chain seq x y z
N MET A 1 33.27 -14.61 12.47
CA MET A 1 32.00 -13.89 12.66
C MET A 1 31.22 -14.01 11.37
N SER A 2 30.02 -14.61 11.38
CA SER A 2 29.16 -14.67 10.20
C SER A 2 28.53 -13.30 9.99
N GLN A 3 28.62 -12.73 8.78
CA GLN A 3 27.97 -11.44 8.50
C GLN A 3 26.44 -11.60 8.48
N PRO A 4 25.68 -10.59 8.95
CA PRO A 4 24.23 -10.65 8.93
C PRO A 4 23.73 -10.68 7.48
N LYS A 5 22.95 -11.70 7.13
CA LYS A 5 22.31 -11.80 5.83
C LYS A 5 21.21 -10.73 5.75
N ILE A 6 21.25 -9.87 4.74
CA ILE A 6 20.20 -8.88 4.51
C ILE A 6 19.19 -9.43 3.51
N MET A 7 17.90 -9.35 3.85
CA MET A 7 16.78 -9.61 2.96
C MET A 7 16.16 -8.29 2.50
N TYR A 8 15.48 -8.32 1.36
CA TYR A 8 14.79 -7.14 0.82
C TYR A 8 13.31 -7.44 0.61
N LEU A 9 12.46 -6.55 1.12
CA LEU A 9 11.05 -6.45 0.73
C LEU A 9 10.96 -5.40 -0.38
N THR A 10 10.45 -5.79 -1.54
CA THR A 10 10.34 -4.90 -2.70
C THR A 10 8.92 -4.87 -3.25
N ALA A 11 8.55 -3.72 -3.81
CA ALA A 11 7.31 -3.53 -4.56
C ALA A 11 7.59 -2.60 -5.74
N THR A 12 7.03 -2.91 -6.91
CA THR A 12 7.19 -2.12 -8.12
C THR A 12 5.83 -1.90 -8.76
N TYR A 13 5.52 -0.65 -9.05
CA TYR A 13 4.34 -0.23 -9.79
C TYR A 13 4.75 0.29 -11.16
N THR A 14 4.01 -0.12 -12.18
CA THR A 14 4.15 0.36 -13.55
C THR A 14 2.77 0.70 -14.10
N SER A 15 2.71 1.75 -14.92
CA SER A 15 1.48 2.19 -15.58
C SER A 15 1.80 2.78 -16.95
N PRO A 16 0.91 2.63 -17.94
CA PRO A 16 1.06 3.29 -19.24
C PRO A 16 0.75 4.80 -19.17
N ALA A 17 -0.03 5.24 -18.18
CA ALA A 17 -0.52 6.62 -18.07
C ALA A 17 0.16 7.42 -16.95
N ASN A 18 0.70 6.72 -15.94
CA ASN A 18 1.25 7.31 -14.72
C ASN A 18 2.71 6.86 -14.52
N GLU A 19 3.56 7.71 -13.94
CA GLU A 19 4.98 7.39 -13.70
C GLU A 19 5.14 6.14 -12.82
N GLY A 20 6.06 5.22 -13.11
CA GLY A 20 6.28 4.08 -12.22
C GLY A 20 6.82 4.49 -10.85
N PHE A 21 6.67 3.64 -9.84
CA PHE A 21 7.39 3.80 -8.57
C PHE A 21 7.87 2.46 -8.02
N ALA A 22 8.90 2.51 -7.18
CA ALA A 22 9.44 1.34 -6.51
C ALA A 22 9.68 1.60 -5.02
N VAL A 23 9.45 0.56 -4.23
CA VAL A 23 9.78 0.51 -2.79
C VAL A 23 10.77 -0.62 -2.59
N SER A 24 11.82 -0.35 -1.81
CA SER A 24 12.78 -1.37 -1.36
C SER A 24 13.10 -1.12 0.10
N LYS A 25 12.94 -2.15 0.93
CA LYS A 25 13.20 -2.14 2.38
C LYS A 25 14.15 -3.26 2.73
N SER A 26 15.28 -2.93 3.35
CA SER A 26 16.24 -3.91 3.84
C SER A 26 15.84 -4.38 5.25
N ILE A 27 15.97 -5.68 5.48
CA ILE A 27 15.64 -6.33 6.75
C ILE A 27 16.78 -7.28 7.09
N ALA A 28 17.34 -7.17 8.30
CA ALA A 28 18.37 -8.09 8.77
C ALA A 28 17.77 -9.46 9.08
N ALA A 29 18.22 -10.51 8.39
CA ALA A 29 17.79 -11.87 8.63
C ALA A 29 18.40 -12.41 9.94
N PRO A 30 17.69 -13.33 10.62
CA PRO A 30 18.24 -14.04 11.77
C PRO A 30 19.49 -14.83 11.36
N ALA A 31 20.50 -14.85 12.25
CA ALA A 31 21.81 -15.43 11.96
C ALA A 31 21.90 -16.92 12.32
N THR A 32 21.00 -17.40 13.19
CA THR A 32 21.08 -18.74 13.80
C THR A 32 20.17 -19.77 13.12
N SER A 33 20.75 -20.90 12.71
CA SER A 33 20.03 -22.15 12.39
C SER A 33 20.01 -23.06 13.62
N SER A 34 18.87 -23.68 13.94
CA SER A 34 18.64 -24.45 15.18
C SER A 34 19.22 -25.87 15.19
N ASP A 35 19.92 -26.31 14.14
CA ASP A 35 20.37 -27.70 14.02
C ASP A 35 21.54 -27.99 14.97
N GLY A 36 21.29 -28.82 15.99
CA GLY A 36 22.27 -29.21 17.01
C GLY A 36 22.50 -28.17 18.12
N ALA A 37 21.64 -27.15 18.21
CA ALA A 37 21.77 -26.00 19.10
C ALA A 37 21.40 -26.34 20.56
N SER A 38 22.12 -25.76 21.54
CA SER A 38 21.78 -25.91 22.97
C SER A 38 20.46 -25.20 23.32
N ALA A 39 19.93 -25.40 24.53
CA ALA A 39 18.72 -24.70 24.98
C ALA A 39 18.89 -23.17 24.98
N ALA A 40 20.09 -22.67 25.30
CA ALA A 40 20.39 -21.23 25.25
C ALA A 40 20.44 -20.71 23.81
N ASP A 41 21.01 -21.48 22.89
CA ASP A 41 21.08 -21.14 21.47
C ASP A 41 19.68 -21.11 20.83
N ASN A 42 18.79 -22.01 21.25
CA ASN A 42 17.39 -22.00 20.80
C ASN A 42 16.64 -20.76 21.28
N ALA A 43 16.85 -20.31 22.52
CA ALA A 43 16.23 -19.10 23.03
C ALA A 43 16.69 -17.85 22.25
N ALA A 44 17.99 -17.74 21.95
CA ALA A 44 18.54 -16.68 21.12
C ALA A 44 17.95 -16.73 19.69
N ALA A 45 17.84 -17.92 19.09
CA ALA A 45 17.25 -18.08 17.76
C ALA A 45 15.77 -17.65 17.70
N VAL A 46 15.01 -17.91 18.75
CA VAL A 46 13.61 -17.47 18.86
C VAL A 46 13.52 -15.95 18.97
N ASP A 47 14.40 -15.31 19.76
CA ASP A 47 14.43 -13.85 19.89
C ASP A 47 14.80 -13.18 18.55
N GLU A 48 15.86 -13.66 17.88
CA GLU A 48 16.27 -13.15 16.56
C GLU A 48 15.15 -13.28 15.52
N LYS A 49 14.44 -14.42 15.51
CA LYS A 49 13.29 -14.65 14.62
C LYS A 49 12.14 -13.71 14.94
N SER A 50 11.84 -13.48 16.22
CA SER A 50 10.77 -12.56 16.65
C SER A 50 11.07 -11.15 16.16
N ARG A 51 12.30 -10.67 16.36
CA ARG A 51 12.75 -9.35 15.90
C ARG A 51 12.72 -9.21 14.38
N TYR A 52 13.12 -10.25 13.66
CA TYR A 52 13.04 -10.28 12.19
C TYR A 52 11.58 -10.15 11.71
N LEU A 53 10.66 -10.92 12.31
CA LEU A 53 9.24 -10.89 11.94
C LEU A 53 8.57 -9.56 12.29
N GLU A 54 8.95 -8.95 13.41
CA GLU A 54 8.50 -7.62 13.79
C GLU A 54 8.97 -6.57 12.77
N ALA A 55 10.26 -6.59 12.42
CA ALA A 55 10.81 -5.69 11.41
C ALA A 55 10.16 -5.89 10.03
N LEU A 56 9.91 -7.14 9.64
CA LEU A 56 9.20 -7.46 8.41
C LEU A 56 7.77 -6.92 8.43
N ARG A 57 7.04 -7.11 9.54
CA ARG A 57 5.66 -6.60 9.67
C ARG A 57 5.61 -5.08 9.57
N ALA A 58 6.54 -4.38 10.23
CA ALA A 58 6.66 -2.93 10.14
C ALA A 58 6.99 -2.48 8.70
N ALA A 59 7.94 -3.14 8.03
CA ALA A 59 8.31 -2.82 6.65
C ALA A 59 7.14 -3.04 5.67
N VAL A 60 6.30 -4.07 5.90
CA VAL A 60 5.08 -4.32 5.13
C VAL A 60 4.06 -3.21 5.34
N ALA A 61 3.78 -2.83 6.59
CA ALA A 61 2.83 -1.76 6.89
C ALA A 61 3.26 -0.42 6.25
N GLU A 62 4.54 -0.06 6.38
CA GLU A 62 5.07 1.15 5.75
C GLU A 62 5.01 1.10 4.22
N THR A 63 5.29 -0.07 3.63
CA THR A 63 5.18 -0.26 2.17
C THR A 63 3.74 -0.10 1.72
N GLN A 64 2.77 -0.64 2.48
CA GLN A 64 1.34 -0.49 2.20
C GLN A 64 0.92 0.98 2.28
N ASP A 65 1.30 1.69 3.34
CA ASP A 65 0.99 3.12 3.50
C ASP A 65 1.53 3.94 2.33
N ARG A 66 2.78 3.67 1.92
CA ARG A 66 3.40 4.33 0.77
C ARG A 66 2.66 4.04 -0.52
N VAL A 67 2.33 2.77 -0.79
CA VAL A 67 1.58 2.38 -2.00
C VAL A 67 0.22 3.06 -2.02
N ASN A 68 -0.51 3.05 -0.91
CA ASN A 68 -1.83 3.69 -0.81
C ASN A 68 -1.73 5.19 -1.07
N LYS A 69 -0.73 5.87 -0.49
CA LYS A 69 -0.51 7.30 -0.71
C LYS A 69 -0.23 7.61 -2.18
N GLU A 70 0.67 6.85 -2.81
CA GLU A 70 1.04 7.03 -4.22
C GLU A 70 -0.15 6.80 -5.14
N LEU A 71 -0.93 5.73 -4.92
CA LEU A 71 -2.10 5.43 -5.74
C LEU A 71 -3.21 6.47 -5.53
N THR A 72 -3.41 6.96 -4.31
CA THR A 72 -4.41 8.00 -4.03
C THR A 72 -4.07 9.32 -4.72
N ALA A 73 -2.81 9.76 -4.63
CA ALA A 73 -2.36 10.97 -5.33
C ALA A 73 -2.57 10.86 -6.85
N ARG A 74 -2.29 9.68 -7.42
CA ARG A 74 -2.48 9.44 -8.86
C ARG A 74 -3.95 9.40 -9.27
N MET A 75 -4.84 8.89 -8.43
CA MET A 75 -6.29 8.96 -8.68
C MET A 75 -6.78 10.41 -8.71
N GLU A 76 -6.25 11.28 -7.85
CA GLU A 76 -6.56 12.71 -7.85
C GLU A 76 -6.03 13.41 -9.11
N GLU A 77 -4.78 13.09 -9.50
CA GLU A 77 -4.19 13.57 -10.76
C GLU A 77 -5.01 13.11 -11.99
N ASP A 78 -5.45 11.85 -11.99
CA ASP A 78 -6.29 11.27 -13.03
C ASP A 78 -7.67 11.98 -13.09
N LYS A 79 -8.35 12.19 -11.95
CA LYS A 79 -9.63 12.92 -11.88
C LYS A 79 -9.48 14.35 -12.40
N ALA A 80 -8.40 15.04 -12.04
CA ALA A 80 -8.13 16.40 -12.52
C ALA A 80 -7.86 16.44 -14.05
N ARG A 81 -7.12 15.47 -14.57
CA ARG A 81 -6.85 15.36 -16.01
C ARG A 81 -8.13 15.08 -16.80
N ASP A 82 -8.99 14.19 -16.33
CA ASP A 82 -10.24 13.84 -17.02
C ASP A 82 -11.25 14.99 -17.00
N ALA A 83 -11.30 15.76 -15.90
CA ALA A 83 -12.06 17.00 -15.82
C ALA A 83 -11.55 18.05 -16.82
N ALA A 84 -10.22 18.22 -16.93
CA ALA A 84 -9.60 19.17 -17.86
C ALA A 84 -9.75 18.76 -19.34
N ALA A 85 -9.78 17.45 -19.62
CA ALA A 85 -9.93 16.91 -20.98
C ALA A 85 -11.38 16.98 -21.52
N GLY A 86 -12.34 17.48 -20.73
CA GLY A 86 -13.75 17.59 -21.14
C GLY A 86 -14.46 16.24 -21.30
N ALA A 87 -13.83 15.13 -20.90
CA ALA A 87 -14.48 13.83 -20.79
C ALA A 87 -15.48 13.77 -19.62
N GLY A 88 -15.44 14.77 -18.72
CA GLY A 88 -16.29 14.92 -17.54
C GLY A 88 -17.75 15.31 -17.78
N ASN A 89 -18.25 15.38 -19.02
CA ASN A 89 -19.62 15.85 -19.29
C ASN A 89 -20.74 14.82 -19.01
N LYS A 90 -20.45 13.71 -18.34
CA LYS A 90 -21.47 12.75 -17.87
C LYS A 90 -21.37 12.36 -16.38
N LEU A 91 -20.23 12.56 -15.72
CA LEU A 91 -20.04 12.20 -14.31
C LEU A 91 -20.04 13.42 -13.38
N ALA A 92 -19.46 14.55 -13.80
CA ALA A 92 -19.44 15.77 -12.98
C ALA A 92 -20.79 16.50 -12.94
N VAL A 93 -21.65 16.30 -13.95
CA VAL A 93 -23.02 16.84 -13.94
C VAL A 93 -23.96 16.01 -13.05
N ASP A 94 -23.56 14.78 -12.71
CA ASP A 94 -24.35 13.88 -11.85
C ASP A 94 -24.01 14.07 -10.36
N GLU A 95 -22.73 14.23 -9.99
CA GLU A 95 -22.32 14.39 -8.57
C GLU A 95 -22.96 15.64 -7.91
N ASP A 96 -22.87 16.83 -8.53
CA ASP A 96 -23.46 18.06 -7.96
C ASP A 96 -25.00 18.02 -7.91
N LYS A 97 -25.63 17.32 -8.85
CA LYS A 97 -27.09 17.22 -8.97
C LYS A 97 -27.67 16.12 -8.06
N GLU A 98 -26.92 15.06 -7.80
CA GLU A 98 -27.24 14.01 -6.83
C GLU A 98 -27.08 14.51 -5.38
N GLU A 99 -26.12 15.41 -5.10
CA GLU A 99 -25.96 16.03 -3.77
C GLU A 99 -27.10 16.99 -3.40
N GLU A 100 -27.63 17.76 -4.35
CA GLU A 100 -28.75 18.69 -4.12
C GLU A 100 -30.08 17.97 -3.84
N ASN A 101 -30.19 16.69 -4.23
CA ASN A 101 -31.40 15.87 -4.04
C ASN A 101 -31.30 14.92 -2.82
N TYR A 102 -30.21 14.98 -2.06
CA TYR A 102 -29.99 14.12 -0.89
C TYR A 102 -30.79 14.64 0.32
N GLY A 103 -32.11 14.45 0.30
CA GLY A 103 -32.98 14.86 1.40
C GLY A 103 -34.47 15.00 1.07
N GLU A 104 -34.86 14.88 -0.20
CA GLU A 104 -36.26 14.85 -0.62
C GLU A 104 -36.53 13.52 -1.33
N GLU A 105 -37.53 12.76 -0.86
CA GLU A 105 -38.01 11.57 -1.56
C GLU A 105 -38.54 12.06 -2.91
N VAL A 106 -37.83 11.86 -4.02
CA VAL A 106 -38.37 12.15 -5.36
C VAL A 106 -39.53 11.18 -5.59
N GLN A 107 -40.74 11.62 -5.25
CA GLN A 107 -41.93 11.06 -5.85
C GLN A 107 -41.84 11.35 -7.34
N GLU A 108 -41.52 10.33 -8.12
CA GLU A 108 -41.83 10.32 -9.54
C GLU A 108 -43.35 10.51 -9.65
N GLU A 109 -43.80 11.73 -9.94
CA GLU A 109 -45.18 11.96 -10.38
C GLU A 109 -45.31 11.32 -11.77
N GLU A 110 -45.97 10.16 -11.83
CA GLU A 110 -46.51 9.58 -13.06
C GLU A 110 -47.59 10.53 -13.63
N ASP A 111 -47.36 11.04 -14.86
CA ASP A 111 -48.42 11.48 -15.79
C ASP A 111 -47.96 11.32 -17.26
#